data_AF-A0A529QR47-F1
#
_entry.id   AF-A0A529QR47-F1
#
_cell.length_a   1.000
_cell.length_b   1.000
_cell.length_c   1.000
_cell.angle_alpha   90.00
_cell.angle_beta   90.00
_cell.angle_gamma   90.00
#
_symmetry.space_group_name_H-M   'P 1'
#
loop_
_entity.id
_entity.type
_entity.pdbx_description
1 polymer ?
#
loop_
_entity_poly.entity_id
_entity_poly.type
_entity_poly.pdbx_seq_one_letter_code
_entity_poly.pdbx_strand_id
1 'polypeptide(L)'
;MPLLTPHEALIHLMVITSASDRDMTDVELARIGDVVRSWPVFVDFNQDRLIPVAQACQKALHEKGGLEGVLTRVAEALPERLRDTAYAAAFEVAAVDLEMRMEEVRV
;
A
#
# COMPACT_ATOMS: atom_id res chain seq x y z
N MET A 1 -12.69 -7.21 -15.08
CA MET A 1 -11.67 -7.65 -14.10
C MET A 1 -12.33 -7.65 -12.73
N PRO A 2 -11.98 -8.57 -11.82
CA PRO A 2 -12.60 -8.64 -10.50
C PRO A 2 -12.28 -7.38 -9.69
N LEU A 3 -13.24 -6.97 -8.85
CA LEU A 3 -13.06 -5.94 -7.83
C LEU A 3 -11.97 -6.37 -6.84
N LEU A 4 -11.17 -5.41 -6.37
CA LEU A 4 -10.22 -5.66 -5.29
C LEU A 4 -10.96 -6.15 -4.04
N THR A 5 -10.30 -6.96 -3.24
CA THR A 5 -10.71 -7.22 -1.86
C THR A 5 -10.37 -6.02 -0.96
N PRO A 6 -11.01 -5.88 0.21
CA PRO A 6 -10.64 -4.83 1.17
C PRO A 6 -9.16 -4.90 1.60
N HIS A 7 -8.57 -6.09 1.74
CA HIS A 7 -7.14 -6.25 2.04
C HIS A 7 -6.26 -5.72 0.92
N GLU A 8 -6.58 -6.07 -0.33
CA GLU A 8 -5.84 -5.58 -1.49
C GLU A 8 -5.96 -4.07 -1.64
N ALA A 9 -7.12 -3.49 -1.33
CA ALA A 9 -7.34 -2.05 -1.33
C ALA A 9 -6.45 -1.33 -0.29
N LEU A 10 -6.36 -1.86 0.93
CA LEU A 10 -5.45 -1.34 1.96
C LEU A 10 -3.98 -1.45 1.54
N ILE A 11 -3.58 -2.58 0.95
CA ILE A 11 -2.21 -2.79 0.44
C ILE A 11 -1.91 -1.83 -0.71
N HIS A 12 -2.85 -1.62 -1.64
CA HIS A 12 -2.69 -0.67 -2.72
C HIS A 12 -2.48 0.76 -2.20
N LEU A 13 -3.19 1.17 -1.14
CA LEU A 13 -2.97 2.48 -0.53
C LEU A 13 -1.56 2.62 0.07
N MET A 14 -1.09 1.62 0.82
CA MET A 14 0.28 1.61 1.33
C MET A 14 1.32 1.69 0.20
N VAL A 15 1.10 0.95 -0.89
CA VAL A 15 1.96 0.99 -2.09
C VAL A 15 1.96 2.36 -2.75
N ILE A 16 0.79 2.97 -2.96
CA ILE A 16 0.67 4.31 -3.54
C ILE A 16 1.41 5.34 -2.71
N THR A 17 1.35 5.22 -1.38
CA THR A 17 2.03 6.13 -0.46
C THR A 17 3.54 5.96 -0.48
N SER A 18 4.04 4.74 -0.70
CA SER A 18 5.48 4.44 -0.81
C SER A 18 6.03 4.75 -2.20
N ALA A 19 5.21 4.63 -3.25
CA ALA A 19 5.61 4.74 -4.65
C ALA A 19 5.97 6.18 -5.04
N SER A 20 7.06 6.68 -4.47
CA SER A 20 7.69 7.94 -4.81
C SER A 20 8.76 7.77 -5.91
N ASP A 21 9.19 6.54 -6.19
CA ASP A 21 10.06 6.17 -7.31
C ASP A 21 9.51 5.02 -8.17
N ARG A 22 10.08 4.85 -9.39
CA ARG A 22 9.59 3.91 -10.42
C ARG A 22 9.66 2.44 -10.01
N ASP A 23 10.47 2.11 -9.02
CA ASP A 23 10.65 0.76 -8.47
C ASP A 23 10.38 0.76 -6.96
N MET A 24 9.68 -0.27 -6.47
CA MET A 24 9.47 -0.46 -5.03
C MET A 24 10.76 -1.03 -4.45
N THR A 25 11.29 -0.40 -3.42
CA THR A 25 12.47 -0.89 -2.73
C THR A 25 12.13 -2.05 -1.78
N ASP A 26 13.11 -2.92 -1.50
CA ASP A 26 12.95 -4.00 -0.51
C ASP A 26 12.58 -3.46 0.87
N VAL A 27 13.03 -2.24 1.20
CA VAL A 27 12.75 -1.56 2.47
C VAL A 27 11.28 -1.17 2.57
N GLU A 28 10.71 -0.54 1.54
CA GLU A 28 9.29 -0.16 1.52
C GLU A 28 8.41 -1.42 1.58
N LEU A 29 8.76 -2.46 0.82
CA LEU A 29 8.02 -3.72 0.82
C LEU A 29 8.09 -4.42 2.18
N ALA A 30 9.22 -4.36 2.89
CA ALA A 30 9.36 -4.90 4.23
C ALA A 30 8.39 -4.23 5.22
N ARG A 31 8.27 -2.90 5.16
CA ARG A 31 7.36 -2.11 6.02
C ARG A 31 5.88 -2.43 5.77
N ILE A 32 5.49 -2.52 4.50
CA ILE A 32 4.14 -2.97 4.13
C ILE A 32 3.91 -4.38 4.70
N GLY A 33 4.93 -5.24 4.62
CA GLY A 33 4.92 -6.56 5.23
C GLY A 33 4.72 -6.54 6.75
N ASP A 34 5.34 -5.59 7.47
CA ASP A 34 5.17 -5.46 8.92
C ASP A 34 3.74 -5.09 9.30
N VAL A 35 3.11 -4.15 8.56
CA VAL A 35 1.69 -3.81 8.74
C VAL A 35 0.80 -5.04 8.50
N VAL A 36 1.01 -5.74 7.38
CA VAL A 36 0.21 -6.94 7.03
C VAL A 36 0.37 -8.08 8.04
N ARG A 37 1.56 -8.24 8.63
CA ARG A 37 1.82 -9.27 9.65
C ARG A 37 1.24 -8.93 11.02
N SER A 38 1.15 -7.66 11.37
CA SER A 38 0.85 -7.23 12.74
C SER A 38 -0.58 -6.73 12.96
N TRP A 39 -1.25 -6.24 11.92
CA TRP A 39 -2.56 -5.60 12.09
C TRP A 39 -3.70 -6.63 12.06
N PRO A 40 -4.67 -6.56 13.00
CA PRO A 40 -5.79 -7.50 13.06
C PRO A 40 -6.63 -7.57 11.80
N VAL A 41 -6.71 -6.47 11.03
CA VAL A 41 -7.48 -6.43 9.78
C VAL A 41 -6.98 -7.44 8.76
N PHE A 42 -5.71 -7.86 8.82
CA PHE A 42 -5.09 -8.81 7.88
C PHE A 42 -5.02 -10.26 8.39
N VAL A 43 -5.67 -10.61 9.50
CA VAL A 43 -5.56 -11.96 10.09
C VAL A 43 -5.93 -13.10 9.12
N ASP A 44 -6.89 -12.85 8.22
CA ASP A 44 -7.35 -13.81 7.21
C ASP A 44 -6.72 -13.61 5.83
N PHE A 45 -5.76 -12.67 5.71
CA PHE A 45 -5.07 -12.42 4.46
C PHE A 45 -3.94 -13.45 4.23
N ASN A 46 -3.92 -14.08 3.06
CA ASN A 46 -2.81 -14.94 2.68
C ASN A 46 -1.56 -14.07 2.38
N GLN A 47 -0.57 -14.11 3.28
CA GLN A 47 0.64 -13.29 3.20
C GLN A 47 1.50 -13.58 1.96
N ASP A 48 1.44 -14.78 1.40
CA ASP A 48 2.14 -15.12 0.14
C ASP A 48 1.62 -14.26 -1.04
N ARG A 49 0.43 -13.68 -0.91
CA ARG A 49 -0.17 -12.78 -1.90
C ARG A 49 0.33 -11.34 -1.80
N LEU A 50 1.06 -10.96 -0.75
CA LEU A 50 1.51 -9.58 -0.56
C LEU A 50 2.31 -9.08 -1.77
N ILE A 51 3.37 -9.81 -2.16
CA ILE A 51 4.25 -9.42 -3.26
C ILE A 51 3.47 -9.32 -4.59
N PRO A 52 2.69 -10.34 -5.00
CA PRO A 52 1.85 -10.23 -6.20
C PRO A 52 0.88 -9.04 -6.18
N VAL A 53 0.26 -8.74 -5.04
CA VAL A 53 -0.70 -7.63 -4.90
C VAL A 53 0.01 -6.28 -5.02
N ALA A 54 1.18 -6.14 -4.39
CA ALA A 54 1.97 -4.92 -4.48
C ALA A 54 2.45 -4.66 -5.92
N GLN A 55 2.98 -5.69 -6.59
CA GLN A 55 3.39 -5.61 -8.00
C GLN A 55 2.21 -5.29 -8.92
N ALA A 56 1.03 -5.85 -8.67
CA ALA A 56 -0.18 -5.54 -9.43
C ALA A 56 -0.58 -4.06 -9.28
N CYS A 57 -0.46 -3.49 -8.08
CA CYS A 57 -0.70 -2.06 -7.85
C CYS A 57 0.31 -1.21 -8.63
N GLN A 58 1.60 -1.51 -8.53
CA GLN A 58 2.64 -0.77 -9.26
C GLN A 58 2.41 -0.81 -10.77
N LYS A 59 2.07 -1.99 -11.32
CA LYS A 59 1.73 -2.11 -12.74
C LYS A 59 0.52 -1.25 -13.09
N ALA A 60 -0.54 -1.27 -12.26
CA ALA A 60 -1.74 -0.49 -12.50
C ALA A 60 -1.48 1.04 -12.47
N LEU A 61 -0.51 1.51 -11.67
CA LEU A 61 -0.08 2.91 -11.66
C LEU A 61 0.56 3.36 -12.98
N HIS A 62 1.15 2.43 -13.74
CA HIS A 62 1.78 2.68 -15.05
C HIS A 62 0.83 2.41 -16.23
N GLU A 63 -0.36 1.85 -15.99
CA GLU A 63 -1.37 1.58 -17.00
C GLU A 63 -2.23 2.83 -17.33
N LYS A 64 -3.06 2.70 -18.36
CA LYS A 64 -4.03 3.75 -18.74
C LYS A 64 -5.03 3.96 -17.59
N GLY A 65 -5.05 5.17 -17.03
CA GLY A 65 -5.83 5.55 -15.85
C GLY A 65 -4.96 5.88 -14.64
N GLY A 66 -3.74 5.33 -14.58
CA GLY A 66 -2.72 5.64 -13.57
C GLY A 66 -3.25 5.68 -12.14
N LEU A 67 -2.77 6.65 -11.37
CA LEU A 67 -3.15 6.85 -9.97
C LEU A 67 -4.66 6.99 -9.77
N GLU A 68 -5.34 7.81 -10.57
CA GLU A 68 -6.78 8.04 -10.43
C GLU A 68 -7.58 6.75 -10.61
N GLY A 69 -7.24 5.96 -11.63
CA GLY A 69 -7.88 4.67 -11.86
C GLY A 69 -7.62 3.64 -10.77
N VAL A 70 -6.48 3.69 -10.09
CA VAL A 70 -6.21 2.85 -8.91
C VAL A 70 -7.05 3.32 -7.72
N LEU A 71 -7.08 4.63 -7.44
CA LEU A 71 -7.85 5.21 -6.34
C LEU A 71 -9.35 4.95 -6.49
N THR A 72 -9.90 4.98 -7.71
CA THR A 72 -11.30 4.60 -7.96
C THR A 72 -11.57 3.15 -7.53
N ARG A 73 -10.71 2.20 -7.93
CA ARG A 73 -10.87 0.78 -7.57
C ARG A 73 -10.75 0.54 -6.07
N VAL A 74 -9.83 1.25 -5.42
CA VAL A 74 -9.68 1.23 -3.95
C VAL A 74 -10.97 1.73 -3.30
N ALA A 75 -11.50 2.87 -3.75
CA ALA A 75 -12.71 3.47 -3.19
C ALA A 75 -13.95 2.55 -3.34
N GLU A 76 -14.05 1.80 -4.44
CA GLU A 76 -15.10 0.80 -4.66
C GLU A 76 -14.96 -0.42 -3.74
N ALA A 77 -13.73 -0.85 -3.46
CA ALA A 77 -13.44 -2.05 -2.68
C ALA A 77 -13.36 -1.81 -1.16
N LEU A 78 -13.14 -0.56 -0.72
CA LEU A 78 -12.91 -0.22 0.67
C LEU A 78 -14.23 0.09 1.40
N PRO A 79 -14.67 -0.75 2.35
CA PRO A 79 -15.84 -0.46 3.17
C PRO A 79 -15.62 0.79 4.03
N GLU A 80 -16.68 1.55 4.28
CA GLU A 80 -16.60 2.79 5.07
C GLU A 80 -15.96 2.58 6.45
N ARG A 81 -16.27 1.47 7.12
CA ARG A 81 -15.69 1.10 8.43
C ARG A 81 -14.16 0.94 8.45
N LEU A 82 -13.52 0.80 7.28
CA LEU A 82 -12.07 0.64 7.14
C LEU A 82 -11.36 1.90 6.64
N ARG A 83 -12.07 3.02 6.45
CA ARG A 83 -11.44 4.27 5.98
C ARG A 83 -10.39 4.81 6.95
N ASP A 84 -10.66 4.78 8.25
CA ASP A 84 -9.69 5.21 9.26
C ASP A 84 -8.49 4.26 9.32
N THR A 85 -8.72 2.94 9.16
CA THR A 85 -7.65 1.94 9.04
C THR A 85 -6.81 2.18 7.80
N ALA A 86 -7.42 2.54 6.67
CA ALA A 86 -6.74 2.85 5.43
C ALA A 86 -5.86 4.10 5.56
N TYR A 87 -6.39 5.15 6.19
CA TYR A 87 -5.61 6.35 6.50
C TYR A 87 -4.42 6.02 7.40
N ALA A 88 -4.63 5.26 8.48
CA ALA A 88 -3.57 4.84 9.38
C ALA A 88 -2.50 4.01 8.67
N ALA A 89 -2.89 3.07 7.80
CA ALA A 89 -1.95 2.22 7.07
C ALA A 89 -1.09 3.03 6.11
N ALA A 90 -1.69 3.97 5.37
CA ALA A 90 -0.94 4.89 4.51
C ALA A 90 0.02 5.77 5.33
N PHE A 91 -0.46 6.31 6.45
CA PHE A 91 0.36 7.14 7.34
C PHE A 91 1.56 6.38 7.92
N GLU A 92 1.36 5.14 8.38
CA GLU A 92 2.43 4.30 8.94
C GLU A 92 3.60 4.16 7.95
N VAL A 93 3.29 3.94 6.68
CA VAL A 93 4.31 3.79 5.66
C VAL A 93 4.97 5.13 5.29
N ALA A 94 4.17 6.20 5.19
CA ALA A 94 4.68 7.55 4.90
C ALA A 94 5.59 8.11 6.00
N ALA A 95 5.27 7.84 7.27
CA ALA A 95 5.99 8.39 8.41
C ALA A 95 7.44 7.91 8.46
N VAL A 96 7.67 6.63 8.14
CA VAL A 96 9.02 6.05 8.13
C VAL A 96 9.85 6.55 6.93
N ASP A 97 9.22 6.87 5.79
CA ASP A 97 9.91 7.55 4.68
C ASP A 97 10.42 8.92 5.08
N LEU A 98 9.62 9.67 5.85
CA LEU A 98 10.04 10.98 6.34
C LEU A 98 11.22 10.86 7.31
N GLU A 99 11.21 9.87 8.22
CA GLU A 99 12.32 9.62 9.14
C GLU A 99 13.62 9.25 8.40
N MET A 100 13.55 8.37 7.39
CA MET A 100 14.72 8.00 6.58
C MET A 100 15.32 9.20 5.83
N ARG A 101 14.49 10.02 5.18
CA ARG A 101 14.98 11.22 4.47
C ARG A 101 15.64 12.21 5.43
N MET A 102 15.17 12.32 6.67
CA MET A 102 15.78 13.17 7.69
C MET A 102 17.13 12.61 8.18
N GLU A 103 17.32 11.29 8.19
CA GLU A 103 18.60 10.66 8.50
C GLU A 103 19.63 10.85 7.37
N GLU A 104 19.21 10.73 6.11
CA GLU A 104 20.06 11.00 4.94
C GLU A 104 20.58 12.43 4.89
N VAL A 105 19.79 13.43 5.31
CA VAL A 105 20.20 14.85 5.37
C VAL A 105 21.27 15.12 6.44
N ARG A 106 21.44 14.22 7.41
CA ARG A 106 22.39 14.38 8.53
C ARG A 106 23.78 13.79 8.26
N VAL A 107 23.97 13.17 7.09
CA VAL A 107 25.24 12.55 6.65
C VAL A 107 25.99 13.44 5.66
#